data_AF-A0AAU5LZ74-F1
#
_entry.id   AF-A0AAU5LZ74-F1
#
_cell.length_a   1.000
_cell.length_b   1.000
_cell.length_c   1.000
_cell.angle_alpha   90.00
_cell.angle_beta   90.00
_cell.angle_gamma   90.00
#
_symmetry.space_group_name_H-M   'P 1'
#
loop_
_entity.id
_entity.type
_entity.pdbx_description
1 polymer ?
#
loop_
_entity_poly.entity_id
_entity_poly.type
_entity_poly.pdbx_seq_one_letter_code
_entity_poly.pdbx_strand_id
1 'polypeptide(L)'
;MPDELIEQIRPVVTERLVTRAEHHAGILTSLTAGQMRSPREVAAAAAEILVAMSAIPAASRAAAASATAGMLIERFDALPTEVAGWTARGLDVHREAERYGGSLGDEAYAAVSVFERHPPVAQDPAIPPLRRVQAPVAETTTTPTRPAAPGPKRLER
;
A
#
# COMPACT_ATOMS: atom_id res chain seq x y z
N MET A 1 23.40 2.09 -21.70
CA MET A 1 22.63 0.83 -21.56
C MET A 1 22.28 0.52 -20.09
N PRO A 2 21.65 1.42 -19.31
CA PRO A 2 21.21 1.10 -17.95
C PRO A 2 19.93 0.23 -17.94
N ASP A 3 19.01 0.43 -18.89
CA ASP A 3 17.75 -0.33 -18.97
C ASP A 3 17.97 -1.82 -19.23
N GLU A 4 18.93 -2.18 -20.10
CA GLU A 4 19.22 -3.58 -20.41
C GLU A 4 19.78 -4.34 -19.19
N LEU A 5 20.60 -3.67 -18.38
CA LEU A 5 21.10 -4.22 -17.13
C LEU A 5 19.97 -4.44 -16.12
N ILE A 6 19.06 -3.48 -16.00
CA ILE A 6 17.89 -3.58 -15.12
C ILE A 6 17.01 -4.77 -15.53
N GLU A 7 16.77 -4.96 -16.83
CA GLU A 7 15.98 -6.09 -17.32
C GLU A 7 16.68 -7.44 -17.10
N GLN A 8 18.01 -7.49 -17.09
CA GLN A 8 18.77 -8.71 -16.79
C GLN A 8 18.75 -9.10 -15.31
N ILE A 9 18.78 -8.12 -14.41
CA ILE A 9 18.82 -8.38 -12.95
C ILE A 9 17.42 -8.56 -12.34
N ARG A 10 16.39 -8.01 -12.97
CA ARG A 10 15.01 -8.05 -12.45
C ARG A 10 14.57 -9.51 -12.19
N PRO A 11 14.83 -10.48 -13.10
CA PRO A 11 14.61 -11.91 -12.83
C PRO A 11 15.37 -12.45 -11.61
N VAL A 12 16.58 -11.98 -11.35
CA VAL A 12 17.41 -12.43 -10.22
C VAL A 12 16.80 -11.96 -8.89
N VAL A 13 16.36 -10.70 -8.85
CA VAL A 13 15.67 -10.15 -7.68
C VAL A 13 14.35 -10.87 -7.44
N THR A 14 13.55 -11.11 -8.49
CA THR A 14 12.27 -11.82 -8.35
C THR A 14 12.45 -13.26 -7.88
N GLU A 15 13.40 -13.99 -8.45
CA GLU A 15 13.73 -15.36 -8.03
C GLU A 15 14.14 -15.39 -6.55
N ARG A 16 15.08 -14.54 -6.14
CA ARG A 16 15.56 -14.53 -4.75
C ARG A 16 14.49 -14.10 -3.76
N LEU A 17 13.63 -13.14 -4.11
CA LEU A 17 12.48 -12.75 -3.29
C LEU A 17 11.55 -13.95 -3.06
N VAL A 18 11.18 -14.67 -4.13
CA VAL A 18 10.24 -15.79 -4.05
C VAL A 18 10.85 -16.94 -3.27
N THR A 19 12.08 -17.36 -3.58
CA THR A 19 12.77 -18.42 -2.83
C THR A 19 12.89 -18.09 -1.35
N ARG A 20 13.09 -16.81 -1.01
CA ARG A 20 13.15 -16.39 0.40
C ARG A 20 11.78 -16.37 1.07
N ALA A 21 10.74 -15.95 0.36
CA ALA A 21 9.37 -16.01 0.85
C ALA A 21 8.92 -17.46 1.10
N GLU A 22 9.23 -18.36 0.16
CA GLU A 22 9.02 -19.81 0.27
C GLU A 22 9.77 -20.41 1.45
N HIS A 23 11.03 -20.03 1.64
CA HIS A 23 11.83 -20.45 2.78
C HIS A 23 11.17 -20.08 4.12
N HIS A 24 10.68 -18.85 4.26
CA HIS A 24 9.96 -18.40 5.47
C HIS A 24 8.61 -19.10 5.64
N ALA A 25 7.91 -19.35 4.55
CA ALA A 25 6.63 -20.06 4.56
C ALA A 25 6.78 -21.57 4.79
N GLY A 26 8.00 -22.14 4.64
CA GLY A 26 8.24 -23.57 4.74
C GLY A 26 7.60 -24.40 3.63
N ILE A 27 7.33 -23.78 2.48
CA ILE A 27 6.69 -24.41 1.31
C ILE A 27 7.55 -24.24 0.06
N LEU A 28 7.24 -25.01 -0.97
CA LEU A 28 7.74 -24.80 -2.33
C LEU A 28 6.55 -24.51 -3.23
N THR A 29 6.61 -23.41 -3.97
CA THR A 29 5.57 -23.01 -4.92
C THR A 29 6.12 -23.01 -6.33
N SER A 30 5.26 -23.32 -7.30
CA SER A 30 5.61 -23.22 -8.72
C SER A 30 4.96 -21.97 -9.28
N LEU A 31 5.62 -20.82 -9.14
CA LEU A 31 5.21 -19.63 -9.86
C LEU A 31 5.47 -19.82 -11.36
N THR A 32 4.50 -19.41 -12.18
CA THR A 32 4.63 -19.51 -13.62
C THR A 32 5.65 -18.50 -14.15
N ALA A 33 6.29 -18.82 -15.28
CA ALA A 33 7.20 -17.89 -15.95
C ALA A 33 6.51 -16.56 -16.36
N GLY A 34 5.18 -16.54 -16.49
CA GLY A 34 4.40 -15.32 -16.70
C GLY A 34 4.40 -14.42 -15.46
N GLN A 35 4.10 -15.01 -14.30
CA GLN A 35 4.11 -14.29 -13.02
C GLN A 35 5.50 -13.74 -12.70
N MET A 36 6.56 -14.52 -12.97
CA MET A 36 7.94 -14.12 -12.71
C MET A 36 8.43 -12.93 -13.54
N ARG A 37 7.75 -12.56 -14.64
CA ARG A 37 8.11 -11.40 -15.48
C ARG A 37 7.57 -10.08 -14.94
N SER A 38 6.48 -10.11 -14.17
CA SER A 38 5.82 -8.90 -13.68
C SER A 38 6.19 -8.67 -12.21
N PRO A 39 6.97 -7.63 -11.86
CA PRO A 39 7.31 -7.34 -10.47
C PRO A 39 6.08 -7.23 -9.57
N ARG A 40 4.98 -6.70 -10.11
CA ARG A 40 3.70 -6.57 -9.40
C ARG A 40 3.06 -7.91 -9.09
N GLU A 41 3.09 -8.85 -10.03
CA GLU A 41 2.56 -10.20 -9.81
C GLU A 41 3.45 -11.00 -8.86
N VAL A 42 4.78 -10.86 -8.97
CA VAL A 42 5.73 -11.46 -8.03
C VAL A 42 5.53 -10.92 -6.61
N ALA A 43 5.41 -9.60 -6.46
CA ALA A 43 5.16 -8.97 -5.17
C ALA A 43 3.86 -9.45 -4.53
N ALA A 44 2.78 -9.54 -5.31
CA ALA A 44 1.50 -10.08 -4.85
C ALA A 44 1.64 -11.56 -4.43
N ALA A 45 2.26 -12.40 -5.26
CA ALA A 45 2.46 -13.81 -4.98
C ALA A 45 3.31 -14.05 -3.72
N ALA A 46 4.42 -13.33 -3.57
CA ALA A 46 5.28 -13.43 -2.38
C ALA A 46 4.52 -13.02 -1.10
N ALA A 47 3.74 -11.93 -1.17
CA ALA A 47 2.89 -11.51 -0.06
C ALA A 47 1.82 -12.56 0.29
N GLU A 48 1.15 -13.14 -0.71
CA GLU A 48 0.15 -14.19 -0.51
C GLU A 48 0.74 -15.45 0.10
N ILE A 49 1.92 -15.90 -0.36
CA ILE A 49 2.66 -17.05 0.20
C ILE A 49 2.90 -16.86 1.70
N LEU A 50 3.42 -15.69 2.09
CA LEU A 50 3.74 -15.40 3.48
C LEU A 50 2.48 -15.26 4.35
N VAL A 51 1.44 -14.59 3.84
CA VAL A 51 0.17 -14.43 4.57
C VAL A 51 -0.57 -15.75 4.72
N ALA A 52 -0.52 -16.64 3.73
CA ALA A 52 -1.19 -17.94 3.79
C ALA A 52 -0.71 -18.81 4.96
N MET A 53 0.57 -18.70 5.30
CA MET A 53 1.21 -19.45 6.38
C MET A 53 1.23 -18.69 7.72
N SER A 54 0.72 -17.46 7.73
CA SER A 54 0.66 -16.61 8.93
C SER A 54 -0.53 -16.94 9.84
N ALA A 55 -0.40 -16.59 11.12
CA ALA A 55 -1.48 -16.62 12.10
C ALA A 55 -2.47 -15.44 11.96
N ILE A 56 -2.37 -14.64 10.88
CA ILE A 56 -3.26 -13.49 10.63
C ILE A 56 -4.71 -13.98 10.50
N PRO A 57 -5.67 -13.34 11.20
CA PRO A 57 -7.09 -13.65 11.06
C PRO A 57 -7.56 -13.52 9.61
N ALA A 58 -8.43 -14.44 9.16
CA ALA A 58 -8.89 -14.49 7.76
C ALA A 58 -9.43 -13.13 7.25
N ALA A 59 -10.15 -12.39 8.11
CA ALA A 59 -10.69 -11.07 7.78
C ALA A 59 -9.61 -10.01 7.47
N SER A 60 -8.39 -10.15 8.01
CA SER A 60 -7.28 -9.22 7.84
C SER A 60 -6.25 -9.65 6.78
N ARG A 61 -6.34 -10.90 6.28
CA ARG A 61 -5.36 -11.46 5.34
C ARG A 61 -5.25 -10.68 4.04
N ALA A 62 -6.38 -10.28 3.46
CA ALA A 62 -6.38 -9.50 2.21
C ALA A 62 -5.71 -8.13 2.38
N ALA A 63 -5.96 -7.47 3.52
CA ALA A 63 -5.33 -6.18 3.85
C ALA A 63 -3.82 -6.34 4.06
N ALA A 64 -3.40 -7.38 4.81
CA ALA A 64 -1.99 -7.68 5.03
C ALA A 64 -1.25 -7.99 3.71
N ALA A 65 -1.84 -8.85 2.86
CA ALA A 65 -1.26 -9.19 1.56
C ALA A 65 -1.14 -7.96 0.66
N SER A 66 -2.18 -7.12 0.58
CA SER A 66 -2.15 -5.90 -0.22
C SER A 66 -1.11 -4.89 0.29
N ALA A 67 -0.97 -4.73 1.60
CA ALA A 67 0.00 -3.81 2.18
C ALA A 67 1.45 -4.30 1.93
N THR A 68 1.71 -5.57 2.17
CA THR A 68 3.03 -6.19 1.90
C THR A 68 3.38 -6.15 0.42
N ALA A 69 2.41 -6.44 -0.47
CA ALA A 69 2.63 -6.34 -1.91
C ALA A 69 2.91 -4.89 -2.35
N GLY A 70 2.21 -3.90 -1.78
CA GLY A 70 2.46 -2.48 -2.03
C GLY A 70 3.89 -2.07 -1.68
N MET A 71 4.35 -2.45 -0.48
CA MET A 71 5.74 -2.22 -0.04
C MET A 71 6.75 -2.87 -1.00
N LEU A 72 6.52 -4.11 -1.43
CA LEU A 72 7.41 -4.80 -2.37
C LEU A 72 7.44 -4.12 -3.75
N ILE A 73 6.30 -3.61 -4.24
CA ILE A 73 6.23 -2.88 -5.51
C ILE A 73 7.08 -1.61 -5.43
N GLU A 74 6.95 -0.82 -4.36
CA GLU A 74 7.78 0.38 -4.15
C GLU A 74 9.28 0.04 -4.17
N ARG A 75 9.66 -1.11 -3.60
CA ARG A 75 11.04 -1.61 -3.62
C ARG A 75 11.50 -2.05 -5.02
N PHE A 76 10.63 -2.62 -5.84
CA PHE A 76 10.93 -2.90 -7.23
C PHE A 76 11.05 -1.64 -8.08
N ASP A 77 10.21 -0.62 -7.81
CA ASP A 77 10.28 0.68 -8.47
C ASP A 77 11.58 1.44 -8.12
N ALA A 78 12.14 1.20 -6.94
CA ALA A 78 13.43 1.74 -6.51
C ALA A 78 14.65 1.02 -7.11
N LEU A 79 14.48 -0.18 -7.68
CA LEU A 79 15.58 -1.02 -8.17
C LEU A 79 16.54 -0.29 -9.15
N PRO A 80 16.08 0.52 -10.13
CA PRO A 80 16.99 1.27 -11.00
C PRO A 80 17.99 2.16 -10.24
N THR A 81 17.53 2.77 -9.13
CA THR A 81 18.36 3.64 -8.29
C THR A 81 19.40 2.83 -7.53
N GLU A 82 19.01 1.66 -7.00
CA GLU A 82 19.93 0.74 -6.32
C GLU A 82 21.04 0.26 -7.26
N VAL A 83 20.68 -0.12 -8.48
CA VAL A 83 21.63 -0.59 -9.51
C VAL A 83 22.62 0.47 -9.92
N ALA A 84 22.14 1.71 -10.10
CA ALA A 84 23.01 2.84 -10.35
C ALA A 84 23.99 3.04 -9.18
N GLY A 85 23.51 2.90 -7.94
CA GLY A 85 24.32 2.93 -6.72
C GLY A 85 25.38 1.83 -6.67
N TRP A 86 25.04 0.58 -7.01
CA TRP A 86 25.97 -0.54 -7.03
C TRP A 86 27.04 -0.37 -8.11
N THR A 87 26.62 0.05 -9.31
CA THR A 87 27.52 0.30 -10.44
C THR A 87 28.50 1.43 -10.13
N ALA A 88 28.02 2.53 -9.55
CA ALA A 88 28.86 3.68 -9.15
C ALA A 88 29.90 3.31 -8.09
N ARG A 89 29.60 2.32 -7.24
CA ARG A 89 30.53 1.79 -6.23
C ARG A 89 31.44 0.67 -6.76
N GLY A 90 31.29 0.27 -8.02
CA GLY A 90 32.05 -0.83 -8.61
C GLY A 90 31.72 -2.20 -8.00
N LEU A 91 30.50 -2.38 -7.48
CA LEU A 91 30.05 -3.65 -6.90
C LEU A 91 29.62 -4.64 -7.99
N ASP A 92 29.66 -5.92 -7.65
CA ASP A 92 29.06 -6.98 -8.46
C ASP A 92 27.53 -6.86 -8.42
N VAL A 93 26.97 -6.30 -9.49
CA VAL A 93 25.54 -6.02 -9.62
C VAL A 93 24.70 -7.30 -9.48
N HIS A 94 25.18 -8.44 -9.98
CA HIS A 94 24.42 -9.69 -9.90
C HIS A 94 24.34 -10.17 -8.45
N ARG A 95 25.48 -10.16 -7.75
CA ARG A 95 25.54 -10.51 -6.33
C ARG A 95 24.71 -9.59 -5.45
N GLU A 96 24.73 -8.28 -5.72
CA GLU A 96 23.91 -7.32 -4.98
C GLU A 96 22.41 -7.48 -5.29
N ALA A 97 22.04 -7.79 -6.54
CA ALA A 97 20.67 -8.13 -6.90
C ALA A 97 20.16 -9.36 -6.12
N GLU A 98 21.00 -10.39 -5.95
CA GLU A 98 20.63 -11.55 -5.14
C GLU A 98 20.36 -11.19 -3.68
N ARG A 99 21.27 -10.42 -3.07
CA ARG A 99 21.14 -9.94 -1.69
C ARG A 99 19.91 -9.05 -1.52
N TYR A 100 19.66 -8.18 -2.49
CA TYR A 100 18.52 -7.30 -2.50
C TYR A 100 17.22 -8.11 -2.52
N GLY A 101 17.06 -9.04 -3.46
CA GLY A 101 15.88 -9.91 -3.52
C GLY A 101 15.67 -10.73 -2.25
N GLY A 102 16.73 -11.29 -1.67
CA GLY A 102 16.66 -11.97 -0.37
C GLY A 102 16.20 -11.04 0.76
N SER A 103 16.75 -9.82 0.83
CA SER A 103 16.37 -8.83 1.84
C SER A 103 14.90 -8.41 1.71
N LEU A 104 14.39 -8.31 0.48
CA LEU A 104 12.96 -8.05 0.25
C LEU A 104 12.08 -9.17 0.82
N GLY A 105 12.50 -10.44 0.70
CA GLY A 105 11.79 -11.56 1.30
C GLY A 105 11.79 -11.51 2.83
N ASP A 106 12.91 -11.11 3.44
CA ASP A 106 13.02 -10.91 4.88
C ASP A 106 12.15 -9.72 5.37
N GLU A 107 12.15 -8.61 4.65
CA GLU A 107 11.30 -7.44 4.93
C GLU A 107 9.82 -7.79 4.82
N ALA A 108 9.43 -8.53 3.78
CA ALA A 108 8.04 -8.97 3.58
C ALA A 108 7.58 -9.89 4.71
N TYR A 109 8.41 -10.84 5.14
CA TYR A 109 8.12 -11.69 6.29
C TYR A 109 7.95 -10.86 7.57
N ALA A 110 8.88 -9.93 7.83
CA ALA A 110 8.80 -9.05 8.99
C ALA A 110 7.51 -8.20 9.00
N ALA A 111 7.10 -7.68 7.83
CA ALA A 111 5.85 -6.93 7.69
C ALA A 111 4.63 -7.80 8.02
N VAL A 112 4.57 -9.03 7.49
CA VAL A 112 3.50 -10.00 7.81
C VAL A 112 3.48 -10.33 9.31
N SER A 113 4.63 -10.53 9.94
CA SER A 113 4.72 -10.76 11.40
C SER A 113 4.32 -9.55 12.26
N VAL A 114 4.34 -8.33 11.71
CA VAL A 114 3.76 -7.15 12.39
C VAL A 114 2.22 -7.25 12.37
N PHE A 115 1.62 -7.64 11.24
CA PHE A 115 0.17 -7.86 11.15
C PHE A 115 -0.32 -9.01 12.04
N GLU A 116 0.48 -10.05 12.27
CA GLU A 116 0.15 -11.12 13.21
C GLU A 116 0.06 -10.60 14.65
N ARG A 117 0.99 -9.74 15.06
CA ARG A 117 1.03 -9.17 16.41
C ARG A 117 0.02 -8.05 16.61
N HIS A 118 -0.28 -7.31 15.55
CA HIS A 118 -1.17 -6.17 15.55
C HIS A 118 -2.14 -6.26 14.37
N PRO A 119 -3.11 -7.21 14.41
CA PRO A 119 -4.10 -7.29 13.35
C PRO A 119 -4.89 -5.97 13.33
N PRO A 120 -5.11 -5.37 12.14
CA PRO A 120 -5.91 -4.16 12.04
C PRO A 120 -7.26 -4.47 12.67
N VAL A 121 -7.64 -3.68 13.67
CA VAL A 121 -8.97 -3.77 14.29
C VAL A 121 -9.96 -3.65 13.14
N ALA A 122 -10.73 -4.71 12.88
CA ALA A 122 -11.76 -4.69 11.86
C ALA A 122 -12.61 -3.45 12.14
N GLN A 123 -12.56 -2.46 11.24
CA GLN A 123 -13.48 -1.34 11.33
C GLN A 123 -14.87 -1.95 11.20
N ASP A 124 -15.62 -1.88 12.29
CA ASP A 124 -16.98 -2.36 12.34
C ASP A 124 -17.77 -1.64 11.23
N PRO A 125 -18.32 -2.35 10.23
CA PRO A 125 -19.11 -1.73 9.17
C PRO A 125 -20.38 -1.05 9.71
N ALA A 126 -20.71 -1.21 11.00
CA ALA A 126 -21.79 -0.50 11.67
C ALA A 126 -21.46 0.93 12.10
N ILE A 127 -20.24 1.45 11.87
CA ILE A 127 -19.93 2.87 12.06
C ILE A 127 -20.23 3.62 10.75
N PRO A 128 -21.40 4.28 10.61
CA PRO A 128 -21.65 5.12 9.45
C PRO A 128 -20.55 6.20 9.36
N PRO A 129 -20.11 6.59 8.14
CA PRO A 129 -19.13 7.65 8.00
C PRO A 129 -19.62 8.87 8.76
N LEU A 130 -18.78 9.40 9.65
CA LEU A 130 -19.04 10.65 10.36
C LEU A 130 -19.43 11.68 9.30
N ARG A 131 -20.73 11.99 9.21
CA ARG A 131 -21.21 13.10 8.39
C ARG A 131 -20.35 14.29 8.81
N ARG A 132 -19.61 14.86 7.86
CA ARG A 132 -18.94 16.15 8.03
C ARG A 132 -19.95 17.05 8.73
N VAL A 133 -19.63 17.45 9.95
CA VAL A 133 -20.38 18.46 10.69
C VAL A 133 -20.47 19.65 9.73
N GLN A 134 -21.67 19.92 9.21
CA GLN A 134 -21.92 21.19 8.55
C GLN A 134 -21.58 22.25 9.59
N ALA A 135 -20.55 23.04 9.30
CA ALA A 135 -20.23 24.21 10.08
C ALA A 135 -21.51 25.06 10.21
N PRO A 136 -21.79 25.64 11.39
CA PRO A 136 -22.95 26.51 11.56
C PRO A 136 -22.84 27.66 10.56
N VAL A 137 -23.86 27.80 9.72
CA VAL A 137 -23.97 28.91 8.79
C VAL A 137 -24.03 30.17 9.64
N ALA A 138 -23.01 31.01 9.53
CA ALA A 138 -22.96 32.29 10.20
C ALA A 138 -24.18 33.12 9.82
N GLU A 139 -25.04 33.42 10.79
CA GLU A 139 -26.02 34.50 10.73
C GLU A 139 -25.27 35.79 10.40
N THR A 140 -25.30 36.18 9.13
CA THR A 140 -24.82 37.50 8.73
C THR A 140 -26.04 38.40 8.65
N THR A 141 -26.21 39.17 9.71
CA THR A 141 -27.11 40.32 9.79
C THR A 141 -27.03 41.16 8.52
N THR A 142 -28.13 41.23 7.78
CA THR A 142 -28.37 42.30 6.81
C THR A 142 -29.76 42.89 7.05
N THR A 143 -29.77 44.09 7.62
CA THR A 143 -30.81 45.11 7.47
C THR A 143 -30.05 46.42 7.20
N PRO A 144 -30.61 47.45 6.53
CA PRO A 144 -32.01 47.63 6.09
C PRO A 144 -32.16 48.22 4.66
N THR A 145 -33.36 48.21 4.08
CA THR A 145 -33.83 49.34 3.23
C THR A 145 -35.36 49.37 3.16
N ARG A 146 -35.88 50.50 3.64
CA ARG A 146 -37.27 50.97 3.68
C ARG A 146 -37.93 51.01 2.29
N PRO A 147 -39.25 50.74 2.21
CA PRO A 147 -40.13 51.63 1.47
C PRO A 147 -41.18 52.27 2.38
N ALA A 148 -41.61 53.47 1.98
CA ALA A 148 -42.41 54.43 2.71
C ALA A 148 -43.86 53.98 2.96
N ALA A 149 -44.43 54.49 4.06
CA ALA A 149 -45.85 54.43 4.38
C ALA A 149 -46.72 55.24 3.40
N PRO A 150 -48.02 54.93 3.31
CA PRO A 150 -49.02 55.82 3.91
C PRO A 150 -50.08 55.02 4.69
N GLY A 151 -50.36 55.31 5.96
CA GLY A 151 -51.39 56.28 6.34
C GLY A 151 -52.51 55.58 7.15
N PRO A 152 -53.21 56.26 8.08
CA PRO A 152 -53.78 55.64 9.29
C PRO A 152 -55.30 55.49 9.23
N LYS A 153 -55.91 54.47 9.85
CA LYS A 153 -57.29 54.55 10.42
C LYS A 153 -57.53 53.63 11.63
N ARG A 154 -58.15 54.24 12.64
CA ARG A 154 -58.74 53.72 13.87
C ARG A 154 -59.56 52.43 13.67
N LEU A 155 -59.51 51.56 14.68
CA LEU A 155 -60.61 50.62 14.97
C LEU A 155 -61.36 51.18 16.19
N GLU A 156 -62.50 51.84 15.94
CA GLU A 156 -63.55 51.98 16.94
C GLU A 156 -64.60 50.91 16.64
N ARG A 157 -64.80 50.02 17.62
CA ARG A 157 -65.92 49.08 17.83
C ARG A 157 -66.25 48.04 16.75
#